data_AF-A0A5C3QN74-F1
#
_entry.id   AF-A0A5C3QN74-F1
#
_cell.length_a   1.000
_cell.length_b   1.000
_cell.length_c   1.000
_cell.angle_alpha   90.00
_cell.angle_beta   90.00
_cell.angle_gamma   90.00
#
_symmetry.space_group_name_H-M   'P 1'
#
loop_
_entity.id
_entity.type
_entity.pdbx_description
1 polymer ?
#
loop_
_entity_poly.entity_id
_entity_poly.type
_entity_poly.pdbx_seq_one_letter_code
_entity_poly.pdbx_strand_id
1 'polypeptide(L)'
;VKQTAPPLFSKLNHTTIWRWMDPAAGRGWSAGTLSRVTAHGPLKNTGRAGLLQRFPDILAHIKKTLQDLRDAGIVVNVAIARPRGIIESKCPEILSDRFQCSEAYVRGFLPSVMNFSPRAGTRAAKKLSDDAEEQCKRAFFRIAQCMRSEGVPA
;
A
#
# COMPACT_ATOMS: atom_id res chain seq x y z
N VAL A 1 0.02 -6.32 38.05
CA VAL A 1 -0.76 -6.76 36.88
C VAL A 1 0.20 -6.94 35.71
N LYS A 2 0.51 -8.18 35.30
CA LYS A 2 1.38 -8.42 34.14
C LYS A 2 0.57 -8.10 32.88
N GLN A 3 0.91 -7.03 32.18
CA GLN A 3 0.36 -6.75 30.85
C GLN A 3 0.76 -7.90 29.93
N THR A 4 -0.19 -8.79 29.66
CA THR A 4 -0.08 -9.78 28.57
C THR A 4 -0.18 -8.99 27.27
N ALA A 5 0.96 -8.76 26.64
CA ALA A 5 1.01 -8.16 25.32
C ALA A 5 0.07 -8.92 24.37
N PRO A 6 -0.64 -8.23 23.46
CA PRO A 6 -1.49 -8.88 22.47
C PRO A 6 -0.75 -10.04 21.77
N PRO A 7 -1.44 -11.13 21.39
CA PRO A 7 -0.80 -12.28 20.72
C PRO A 7 -0.03 -11.90 19.45
N LEU A 8 -0.37 -10.74 18.86
CA LEU A 8 0.36 -10.08 17.78
C LEU A 8 1.86 -9.86 18.08
N PHE A 9 2.22 -9.63 19.35
CA PHE A 9 3.60 -9.37 19.78
C PHE A 9 4.24 -10.57 20.49
N SER A 10 3.67 -11.77 20.35
CA SER A 10 4.23 -13.01 20.92
C SER A 10 5.67 -13.29 20.50
N LYS A 11 6.10 -12.77 19.34
CA LYS A 11 7.48 -12.90 18.81
C LYS A 11 8.39 -11.72 19.18
N LEU A 12 7.87 -10.71 19.89
CA LEU A 12 8.61 -9.51 20.24
C LEU A 12 9.33 -9.74 21.58
N ASN A 13 10.60 -10.15 21.49
CA ASN A 13 11.42 -10.39 22.67
C ASN A 13 12.01 -9.09 23.23
N HIS A 14 12.22 -9.04 24.55
CA HIS A 14 12.82 -7.91 25.24
C HIS A 14 14.16 -7.47 24.62
N THR A 15 14.99 -8.44 24.22
CA THR A 15 16.28 -8.21 23.56
C THR A 15 16.14 -7.46 22.23
N THR A 16 15.06 -7.69 21.49
CA THR A 16 14.77 -7.00 20.23
C THR A 16 14.41 -5.54 20.48
N ILE A 17 13.58 -5.28 21.50
CA ILE A 17 13.20 -3.92 21.91
C ILE A 17 14.44 -3.15 22.41
N TRP A 18 15.29 -3.81 23.19
CA TRP A 18 16.52 -3.22 23.70
C TRP A 18 17.47 -2.76 22.58
N ARG A 19 17.59 -3.54 21.49
CA ARG A 19 18.36 -3.15 20.29
C ARG A 19 17.81 -1.92 19.56
N TRP A 20 16.53 -1.62 19.72
CA TRP A 20 15.92 -0.44 19.10
C TRP A 20 16.19 0.83 19.91
N MET A 21 16.53 0.69 21.18
CA MET A 21 16.84 1.81 22.05
C MET A 21 18.34 2.11 21.99
N ASP A 22 18.69 3.38 22.15
CA ASP A 22 20.07 3.79 22.32
C ASP A 22 20.48 3.63 23.80
N PRO A 23 21.43 2.73 24.13
CA PRO A 23 21.89 2.55 25.50
C PRO A 23 22.63 3.79 26.05
N ALA A 24 23.24 4.58 25.18
CA ALA A 24 24.05 5.74 25.56
C ALA A 24 23.19 6.99 25.77
N ALA A 25 22.10 7.15 25.02
CA ALA A 25 21.23 8.33 25.14
C ALA A 25 20.23 8.23 26.32
N GLY A 26 20.06 7.05 26.94
CA GLY A 26 19.17 6.81 28.08
C GLY A 26 17.67 6.90 27.78
N ARG A 27 17.25 7.76 26.85
CA ARG A 27 15.90 7.89 26.29
C ARG A 27 16.01 8.25 24.81
N GLY A 28 15.88 7.26 23.94
CA GLY A 28 15.88 7.51 22.50
C GLY A 28 15.92 6.23 21.67
N TRP A 29 15.40 6.32 20.45
CA TRP A 29 15.61 5.30 19.43
C TRP A 29 17.07 5.31 18.99
N SER A 30 17.66 4.14 18.79
CA SER A 30 18.99 4.02 18.19
C SER A 30 19.01 4.66 16.80
N ALA A 31 20.17 5.18 16.39
CA ALA A 31 20.34 5.79 15.07
C ALA A 31 19.88 4.86 13.93
N GLY A 32 20.11 3.55 14.07
CA GLY A 32 19.63 2.54 13.12
C GLY A 32 18.10 2.41 13.08
N THR A 33 17.43 2.57 14.22
CA THR A 33 15.96 2.59 14.28
C THR A 33 15.40 3.86 13.67
N LEU A 34 15.98 5.02 13.99
CA LEU A 34 15.57 6.31 13.40
C LEU A 34 15.72 6.30 11.89
N SER A 35 16.85 5.80 11.37
CA SER A 35 17.09 5.65 9.93
C SER A 35 16.06 4.74 9.24
N ARG A 36 15.62 3.67 9.91
CA ARG A 36 14.56 2.79 9.38
C ARG A 36 13.19 3.45 9.39
N VAL A 37 12.89 4.22 10.44
CA VAL A 37 11.64 4.97 10.56
C VAL A 37 11.56 6.07 9.50
N THR A 38 12.63 6.83 9.29
CA THR A 38 12.70 7.87 8.24
C THR A 38 12.70 7.27 6.84
N ALA A 39 13.21 6.05 6.66
CA ALA A 39 13.10 5.32 5.40
C ALA A 39 11.67 4.81 5.09
N HIS A 40 10.70 5.03 5.98
CA HIS A 40 9.26 4.77 5.79
C HIS A 40 8.88 3.36 5.29
N GLY A 41 9.65 2.31 5.58
CA GLY A 41 9.36 1.00 4.98
C GLY A 41 9.77 -0.23 5.81
N PRO A 42 9.11 -1.38 5.57
CA PRO A 42 9.67 -2.68 5.94
C PRO A 42 11.04 -2.84 5.25
N LEU A 43 11.91 -3.66 5.86
CA LEU A 43 13.27 -3.93 5.38
C LEU A 43 13.34 -3.94 3.83
N LYS A 44 14.05 -2.96 3.27
CA LYS A 44 14.22 -2.83 1.81
C LYS A 44 14.73 -4.14 1.24
N ASN A 45 14.07 -4.63 0.20
CA ASN A 45 14.53 -5.77 -0.62
C ASN A 45 14.81 -7.09 0.13
N THR A 46 14.21 -7.33 1.30
CA THR A 46 14.46 -8.61 1.99
C THR A 46 13.58 -9.75 1.48
N GLY A 47 14.18 -10.93 1.33
CA GLY A 47 13.50 -12.17 0.99
C GLY A 47 13.08 -12.28 -0.47
N ARG A 48 11.93 -12.90 -0.72
CA ARG A 48 11.44 -13.19 -2.08
C ARG A 48 11.17 -11.93 -2.92
N ALA A 49 10.95 -10.76 -2.30
CA ALA A 49 10.72 -9.49 -2.97
C ALA A 49 11.85 -9.09 -3.94
N GLY A 50 13.10 -9.50 -3.64
CA GLY A 50 14.28 -9.23 -4.48
C GLY A 50 14.40 -10.12 -5.71
N LEU A 51 13.55 -11.14 -5.92
CA LEU A 51 13.69 -12.09 -7.02
C LEU A 51 13.65 -11.42 -8.41
N LEU A 52 12.76 -10.43 -8.58
CA LEU A 52 12.64 -9.67 -9.82
C LEU A 52 13.81 -8.70 -10.07
N GLN A 53 14.72 -8.49 -9.11
CA GLN A 53 15.91 -7.66 -9.36
C GLN A 53 16.86 -8.27 -10.39
N ARG A 54 16.81 -9.60 -10.57
CA ARG A 54 17.55 -10.30 -11.62
C ARG A 54 17.04 -9.98 -13.03
N PHE A 55 15.84 -9.39 -13.12
CA PHE A 55 15.16 -9.04 -14.36
C PHE A 55 14.79 -7.55 -14.32
N PRO A 56 15.79 -6.65 -14.41
CA PRO A 56 15.60 -5.22 -14.18
C PRO A 56 14.59 -4.60 -15.15
N ASP A 57 14.55 -5.05 -16.40
CA ASP A 57 13.64 -4.52 -17.42
C ASP A 57 12.17 -4.80 -17.10
N ILE A 58 11.89 -6.04 -16.67
CA ILE A 58 10.55 -6.47 -16.26
C ILE A 58 10.14 -5.73 -15.00
N LEU A 59 11.07 -5.63 -14.05
CA LEU A 59 10.85 -4.88 -12.83
C LEU A 59 10.51 -3.41 -13.14
N ALA A 60 11.28 -2.75 -14.01
CA ALA A 60 11.03 -1.37 -14.42
C ALA A 60 9.65 -1.22 -15.07
N HIS A 61 9.25 -2.17 -15.93
CA HIS A 61 7.94 -2.16 -16.56
C HIS A 61 6.79 -2.34 -15.56
N ILE A 62 6.93 -3.25 -14.59
CA ILE A 62 5.95 -3.45 -13.52
C ILE A 62 5.85 -2.18 -12.66
N LYS A 63 6.99 -1.61 -12.26
CA LYS A 63 7.04 -0.37 -11.47
C LYS A 63 6.31 0.76 -12.18
N LYS A 64 6.62 0.96 -13.47
CA LYS A 64 5.97 1.98 -14.31
C LYS A 64 4.46 1.76 -14.39
N THR A 65 4.02 0.55 -14.71
CA THR A 65 2.59 0.22 -14.82
C THR A 65 1.83 0.51 -13.52
N LEU A 66 2.39 0.12 -12.37
CA LEU A 66 1.76 0.37 -11.07
C LEU A 66 1.79 1.85 -10.68
N GLN A 67 2.80 2.60 -11.11
CA GLN A 67 2.87 4.05 -10.92
C GLN A 67 1.83 4.76 -11.81
N ASP A 68 1.74 4.41 -13.09
CA ASP A 68 0.78 4.96 -14.05
C ASP A 68 -0.67 4.75 -13.55
N LEU A 69 -0.98 3.57 -13.01
CA LEU A 69 -2.29 3.29 -12.39
C LEU A 69 -2.58 4.23 -11.21
N ARG A 70 -1.57 4.48 -10.37
CA ARG A 70 -1.71 5.36 -9.21
C ARG A 70 -1.88 6.82 -9.64
N ASP A 71 -1.13 7.25 -10.66
CA ASP A 71 -1.20 8.60 -11.22
C ASP A 71 -2.55 8.85 -11.90
N ALA A 72 -3.15 7.80 -12.49
CA ALA A 72 -4.53 7.80 -12.98
C ALA A 72 -5.61 7.78 -11.87
N GLY A 73 -5.22 7.79 -10.59
CA GLY A 73 -6.14 7.78 -9.45
C GLY A 73 -6.73 6.41 -9.12
N ILE A 74 -6.24 5.33 -9.73
CA ILE A 74 -6.71 3.97 -9.47
C ILE A 74 -6.05 3.44 -8.18
N VAL A 75 -6.87 2.90 -7.28
CA VAL A 75 -6.38 2.33 -6.02
C VAL A 75 -5.61 1.03 -6.31
N VAL A 76 -4.30 1.06 -6.09
CA VAL A 76 -3.43 -0.12 -6.20
C VAL A 76 -3.62 -1.03 -4.99
N ASN A 77 -4.54 -1.98 -5.11
CA ASN A 77 -4.74 -3.07 -4.15
C ASN A 77 -3.90 -4.30 -4.55
N VAL A 78 -3.86 -5.33 -3.70
CA VAL A 78 -2.99 -6.51 -3.93
C VAL A 78 -3.40 -7.33 -5.17
N ALA A 79 -4.68 -7.33 -5.55
CA ALA A 79 -5.15 -8.06 -6.72
C ALA A 79 -4.72 -7.35 -8.02
N ILE A 80 -4.89 -6.03 -8.07
CA ILE A 80 -4.44 -5.17 -9.18
C ILE A 80 -2.91 -5.17 -9.28
N ALA A 81 -2.25 -5.12 -8.12
CA ALA A 81 -0.79 -5.09 -8.03
C ALA A 81 -0.11 -6.43 -8.30
N ARG A 82 -0.84 -7.47 -8.71
CA ARG A 82 -0.26 -8.78 -9.01
C ARG A 82 0.19 -8.80 -10.47
N PRO A 83 1.48 -8.60 -10.79
CA PRO A 83 1.97 -8.52 -12.16
C PRO A 83 2.07 -9.88 -12.86
N ARG A 84 1.22 -10.86 -12.49
CA ARG A 84 1.32 -12.23 -12.98
C ARG A 84 1.23 -12.29 -14.51
N GLY A 85 0.25 -11.61 -15.12
CA GLY A 85 0.11 -11.58 -16.59
C GLY A 85 1.28 -10.90 -17.30
N ILE A 86 1.90 -9.89 -16.68
CA ILE A 86 3.11 -9.24 -17.22
C ILE A 86 4.29 -10.22 -17.18
N ILE A 87 4.43 -10.99 -16.10
CA ILE A 87 5.48 -12.00 -15.98
C ILE A 87 5.22 -13.15 -16.96
N GLU A 88 4.00 -13.66 -17.05
CA GLU A 88 3.63 -14.75 -17.98
C GLU A 88 3.90 -14.38 -19.44
N SER A 89 3.65 -13.12 -19.83
CA SER A 89 3.87 -12.67 -21.21
C SER A 89 5.33 -12.39 -21.55
N LYS A 90 6.11 -11.83 -20.61
CA LYS A 90 7.48 -11.38 -20.90
C LYS A 90 8.58 -12.34 -20.48
N CYS A 91 8.33 -13.17 -19.47
CA CYS A 91 9.34 -14.02 -18.85
C CYS A 91 8.67 -15.15 -18.06
N PRO A 92 7.97 -16.06 -18.76
CA PRO A 92 7.26 -17.17 -18.13
C PRO A 92 8.21 -18.09 -17.33
N GLU A 93 9.49 -18.15 -17.69
CA GLU A 93 10.52 -18.94 -17.01
C GLU A 93 10.74 -18.57 -15.53
N ILE A 94 10.36 -17.36 -15.12
CA ILE A 94 10.42 -16.95 -13.71
C ILE A 94 9.37 -17.72 -12.89
N LEU A 95 8.23 -18.01 -13.49
CA LEU A 95 7.15 -18.73 -12.84
C LEU A 95 7.51 -20.20 -12.80
N SER A 96 7.79 -20.67 -11.59
CA SER A 96 8.21 -22.04 -11.32
C SER A 96 7.49 -22.55 -10.08
N ASP A 97 7.63 -23.83 -9.77
CA ASP A 97 7.15 -24.37 -8.49
C ASP A 97 7.71 -23.62 -7.27
N ARG A 98 8.91 -23.02 -7.42
CA ARG A 98 9.59 -22.28 -6.34
C ARG A 98 9.16 -20.82 -6.23
N PHE A 99 8.68 -20.23 -7.32
CA PHE A 99 8.22 -18.85 -7.35
C PHE A 99 6.89 -18.73 -8.08
N GLN A 100 5.88 -18.37 -7.30
CA GLN A 100 4.59 -17.93 -7.79
C GLN A 100 4.41 -16.48 -7.38
N CYS A 101 3.85 -15.66 -8.28
CA CYS A 101 3.43 -14.29 -7.99
C CYS A 101 2.19 -14.30 -7.08
N SER A 102 2.39 -14.82 -5.86
CA SER A 102 1.35 -15.04 -4.85
C SER A 102 0.96 -13.73 -4.18
N GLU A 103 -0.18 -13.73 -3.50
CA GLU A 103 -0.61 -12.58 -2.70
C GLU A 103 0.43 -12.18 -1.66
N ALA A 104 1.02 -13.17 -0.98
CA ALA A 104 2.05 -12.95 0.03
C ALA A 104 3.29 -12.27 -0.57
N TYR A 105 3.68 -12.66 -1.78
CA TYR A 105 4.76 -11.99 -2.51
C TYR A 105 4.43 -10.52 -2.78
N VAL A 106 3.25 -10.24 -3.35
CA VAL A 106 2.83 -8.87 -3.71
C VAL A 106 2.75 -7.97 -2.47
N ARG A 107 2.25 -8.50 -1.34
CA ARG A 107 2.21 -7.78 -0.05
C ARG A 107 3.59 -7.42 0.49
N GLY A 108 4.62 -8.22 0.18
CA GLY A 108 6.00 -7.88 0.48
C GLY A 108 6.60 -6.91 -0.55
N PHE A 109 6.32 -7.13 -1.84
CA PHE A 109 6.84 -6.36 -2.96
C PHE A 109 6.43 -4.88 -2.90
N LEU A 110 5.14 -4.59 -2.72
CA LEU A 110 4.62 -3.22 -2.72
C LEU A 110 5.35 -2.31 -1.71
N PRO A 111 5.44 -2.64 -0.42
CA PRO A 111 6.09 -1.75 0.52
C PRO A 111 7.63 -1.81 0.44
N SER A 112 8.23 -2.94 0.06
CA SER A 112 9.70 -3.06 0.01
C SER A 112 10.34 -2.48 -1.25
N VAL A 113 9.64 -2.53 -2.38
CA VAL A 113 10.16 -2.15 -3.71
C VAL A 113 9.53 -0.85 -4.23
N MET A 114 8.22 -0.65 -4.00
CA MET A 114 7.49 0.54 -4.45
C MET A 114 7.29 1.59 -3.34
N ASN A 115 7.56 1.24 -2.07
CA ASN A 115 7.14 2.02 -0.91
C ASN A 115 5.62 2.30 -0.90
N PHE A 116 4.84 1.36 -1.43
CA PHE A 116 3.39 1.44 -1.48
C PHE A 116 2.80 0.69 -0.29
N SER A 117 1.93 1.36 0.47
CA SER A 117 1.06 0.67 1.40
C SER A 117 -0.12 0.07 0.62
N PRO A 118 -0.37 -1.26 0.70
CA PRO A 118 -1.53 -1.86 0.05
C PRO A 118 -2.80 -1.22 0.61
N ARG A 119 -3.53 -0.47 -0.22
CA ARG A 119 -4.81 0.10 0.19
C ARG A 119 -5.91 -0.90 -0.09
N ALA A 120 -6.73 -1.18 0.91
CA ALA A 120 -8.02 -1.82 0.65
C ALA A 120 -8.85 -0.84 -0.19
N GLY A 121 -9.46 -1.33 -1.25
CA GLY A 121 -10.49 -0.55 -1.93
C GLY A 121 -11.53 -0.11 -0.90
N THR A 122 -12.01 1.14 -0.99
CA THR A 122 -13.04 1.65 -0.11
C THR A 122 -14.29 0.80 -0.27
N ARG A 123 -14.57 -0.08 0.71
CA ARG A 123 -15.82 -0.85 0.79
C ARG A 123 -17.05 0.02 1.05
N ALA A 124 -16.86 1.32 1.25
CA ALA A 124 -17.89 2.30 1.56
C ALA A 124 -18.83 2.66 0.39
N ALA A 125 -18.73 1.99 -0.76
CA ALA A 125 -19.72 2.13 -1.84
C ALA A 125 -21.02 1.33 -1.61
N LYS A 126 -21.22 0.71 -0.43
CA LYS A 126 -22.23 -0.35 -0.27
C LYS A 126 -23.51 0.02 0.48
N LYS A 127 -23.79 1.28 0.77
CA LYS A 127 -25.13 1.72 1.18
C LYS A 127 -25.45 3.07 0.55
N LEU A 128 -26.15 3.04 -0.57
CA LEU A 128 -26.98 4.17 -0.96
C LEU A 128 -27.96 4.38 0.21
N SER A 129 -28.03 5.58 0.77
CA SER A 129 -29.06 5.86 1.78
C SER A 129 -30.44 5.79 1.11
N ASP A 130 -31.48 5.45 1.88
CA ASP A 130 -32.84 5.34 1.34
C ASP A 130 -33.32 6.68 0.72
N ASP A 131 -32.71 7.81 1.11
CA ASP A 131 -32.98 9.16 0.63
C ASP A 131 -31.98 9.66 -0.44
N ALA A 132 -31.14 8.80 -1.01
CA ALA A 132 -30.07 9.25 -1.90
C ALA A 132 -30.57 10.01 -3.14
N GLU A 133 -31.72 9.62 -3.70
CA GLU A 133 -32.35 10.35 -4.81
C GLU A 133 -32.73 11.78 -4.41
N GLU A 134 -33.26 11.95 -3.20
CA GLU A 134 -33.64 13.24 -2.63
C GLU A 134 -32.39 14.09 -2.32
N GLN A 135 -31.31 13.48 -1.82
CA GLN A 135 -30.04 14.18 -1.62
C GLN A 135 -29.42 14.67 -2.94
N CYS A 136 -29.46 13.84 -3.99
CA CYS A 136 -29.01 14.23 -5.32
C CYS A 136 -29.84 15.40 -5.89
N LYS A 137 -31.17 15.34 -5.76
CA LYS A 137 -32.07 16.43 -6.18
C LYS A 137 -31.79 17.73 -5.42
N ARG A 138 -31.61 17.67 -4.10
CA ARG A 138 -31.26 18.84 -3.27
C ARG A 138 -29.91 19.44 -3.64
N ALA A 139 -28.91 18.61 -3.90
CA ALA A 139 -27.60 19.08 -4.36
C ALA A 139 -27.71 19.78 -5.71
N PHE A 140 -28.44 19.19 -6.65
CA PHE A 140 -28.70 19.80 -7.97
C PHE A 140 -29.40 21.17 -7.84
N PHE A 141 -30.45 21.28 -7.03
CA PHE A 141 -31.13 22.55 -6.82
C PHE A 141 -30.27 23.61 -6.14
N ARG A 142 -29.41 23.23 -5.20
CA ARG A 142 -28.45 24.16 -4.59
C ARG A 142 -27.46 24.70 -5.63
N ILE A 143 -26.96 23.83 -6.52
CA ILE A 143 -26.07 24.24 -7.61
C ILE A 143 -26.81 25.20 -8.56
N ALA A 144 -28.03 24.86 -8.98
CA ALA A 144 -28.84 25.72 -9.84
C ALA A 144 -29.16 27.08 -9.18
N GLN A 145 -29.42 27.09 -7.88
CA GLN A 145 -29.64 28.32 -7.12
C GLN A 145 -28.37 29.16 -7.02
N CYS A 146 -27.20 28.56 -6.78
CA CYS A 146 -25.92 29.25 -6.82
C CYS A 146 -25.63 29.81 -8.22
N MET A 147 -25.86 29.05 -9.29
CA MET A 147 -25.70 29.53 -10.66
C MET A 147 -26.60 30.74 -10.94
N ARG A 148 -27.86 30.71 -10.47
CA ARG A 148 -28.78 31.84 -10.58
C ARG A 148 -28.31 33.05 -9.77
N SER A 149 -27.83 32.87 -8.54
CA SER A 149 -27.38 33.99 -7.70
C SER A 149 -26.11 34.64 -8.23
N GLU A 150 -25.23 33.86 -8.86
CA GLU A 150 -23.99 34.32 -9.50
C GLU A 150 -24.21 34.82 -10.94
N GLY A 151 -25.46 34.85 -11.42
CA GLY A 151 -25.79 35.35 -12.76
C GLY A 151 -25.24 34.50 -13.91
N VAL A 152 -24.96 33.22 -13.68
CA VAL A 152 -24.52 32.28 -14.72
C VAL A 152 -25.70 32.02 -15.67
N PRO A 153 -25.60 32.36 -16.96
CA PRO A 153 -26.67 32.10 -17.92
C PRO A 153 -26.91 30.59 -18.05
N ALA A 154 -28.18 30.23 -18.22
CA ALA A 154 -28.65 28.85 -18.38
C ALA A 154 -28.19 28.22 -19.69
#